data_AF-A0A149VDX7-F1
#
_entry.id   AF-A0A149VDX7-F1
#
_cell.length_a   1.000
_cell.length_b   1.000
_cell.length_c   1.000
_cell.angle_alpha   90.00
_cell.angle_beta   90.00
_cell.angle_gamma   90.00
#
_symmetry.space_group_name_H-M   'P 1'
#
loop_
_entity.id
_entity.type
_entity.pdbx_description
1 polymer ?
#
loop_
_entity_poly.entity_id
_entity_poly.type
_entity_poly.pdbx_seq_one_letter_code
_entity_poly.pdbx_strand_id
1 'polypeptide(L)'
;MTEEVRAPDVKPSPERLYGRPRGHSLRPRQQRLLDEALPRLRFPLDRAADPATAFGRPPQQIWFEVGFGGGEHVVGQHNAHPDVGYIASEVFDNGLCSLLTRFVPVGEEATSTIPDMLRLWDDDARVLLRALPDASVDRLFLMFPDPWPKARHAKRRFMHPENVSLVARVPKPGAVWRVASDDPTYQAWVEEVMAAQPFFEAPPPVSERPEGWFPTRYEAKAIAAGRQPLYWTFTRR
;
A
#
# COMPACT_ATOMS: atom_id res chain seq x y z
N MET A 1 -24.16 -10.04 -27.80
CA MET A 1 -22.85 -9.48 -28.18
C MET A 1 -22.13 -9.17 -26.89
N THR A 2 -21.25 -10.04 -26.43
CA THR A 2 -20.31 -9.74 -25.35
C THR A 2 -19.28 -8.78 -25.92
N GLU A 3 -19.32 -7.51 -25.52
CA GLU A 3 -18.18 -6.61 -25.71
C GLU A 3 -16.98 -7.28 -25.01
N GLU A 4 -15.98 -7.71 -25.78
CA GLU A 4 -14.69 -8.09 -25.23
C GLU A 4 -14.12 -6.85 -24.53
N VAL A 5 -14.19 -6.83 -23.20
CA VAL A 5 -13.58 -5.77 -22.40
C VAL A 5 -12.07 -5.91 -22.54
N ARG A 6 -11.51 -5.18 -23.51
CA ARG A 6 -10.10 -5.21 -23.84
C ARG A 6 -9.34 -4.36 -22.81
N ALA A 7 -8.25 -4.90 -22.27
CA ALA A 7 -7.35 -4.16 -21.40
C ALA A 7 -6.86 -2.86 -22.05
N PRO A 8 -6.63 -1.79 -21.28
CA PRO A 8 -6.15 -0.52 -21.81
C PRO A 8 -4.85 -0.72 -22.60
N ASP A 9 -4.75 -0.09 -23.78
CA ASP A 9 -3.53 -0.05 -24.59
C ASP A 9 -2.51 0.91 -23.94
N VAL A 10 -1.80 0.39 -22.93
CA VAL A 10 -0.80 1.12 -22.15
C VAL A 10 0.56 0.45 -22.26
N LYS A 11 1.61 1.28 -22.40
CA LYS A 11 3.00 0.78 -22.41
C LYS A 11 3.29 0.02 -21.10
N PRO A 12 4.21 -0.97 -21.14
CA PRO A 12 4.60 -1.73 -19.96
C PRO A 12 4.94 -0.86 -18.75
N SER A 13 4.62 -1.37 -17.56
CA SER A 13 4.99 -0.74 -16.32
C SER A 13 6.52 -0.73 -16.25
N PRO A 14 7.14 0.43 -16.01
CA PRO A 14 8.58 0.51 -15.98
C PRO A 14 9.12 -0.16 -14.71
N GLU A 15 10.19 -0.94 -14.84
CA GLU A 15 10.87 -1.56 -13.69
C GLU A 15 11.39 -0.53 -12.69
N ARG A 16 11.89 0.62 -13.17
CA ARG A 16 12.27 1.72 -12.28
C ARG A 16 11.04 2.35 -11.62
N LEU A 17 11.15 2.62 -10.33
CA LEU A 17 10.14 3.38 -9.60
C LEU A 17 10.16 4.86 -10.02
N TYR A 18 8.97 5.45 -10.15
CA TYR A 18 8.81 6.89 -10.36
C TYR A 18 8.21 7.50 -9.11
N GLY A 19 8.89 8.51 -8.60
CA GLY A 19 8.58 9.14 -7.34
C GLY A 19 9.84 9.81 -6.82
N ARG A 20 9.68 10.74 -5.90
CA ARG A 20 10.83 11.38 -5.25
C ARG A 20 11.15 10.58 -3.99
N PRO A 21 12.34 9.97 -3.84
CA PRO A 21 12.66 9.18 -2.65
C PRO A 21 12.73 10.04 -1.37
N ARG A 22 13.04 11.34 -1.53
CA ARG A 22 13.18 12.28 -0.42
C ARG A 22 12.65 13.66 -0.76
N GLY A 23 11.82 14.24 0.09
CA GLY A 23 11.24 15.56 -0.10
C GLY A 23 12.17 16.65 0.44
N HIS A 24 11.86 17.16 1.62
CA HIS A 24 12.75 18.09 2.32
C HIS A 24 13.93 17.33 2.94
N SER A 25 15.03 18.04 3.19
CA SER A 25 16.16 17.50 3.96
C SER A 25 15.67 16.93 5.29
N LEU A 26 16.19 15.76 5.65
CA LEU A 26 15.85 15.11 6.90
C LEU A 26 16.48 15.88 8.06
N ARG A 27 15.69 16.16 9.10
CA ARG A 27 16.22 16.68 10.37
C ARG A 27 17.09 15.59 11.03
N PRO A 28 18.04 15.96 11.92
CA PRO A 28 18.93 14.98 12.55
C PRO A 28 18.20 13.77 13.16
N ARG A 29 17.10 14.00 13.87
CA ARG A 29 16.26 12.92 14.41
C ARG A 29 15.66 12.02 13.34
N GLN A 30 15.19 12.59 12.22
CA GLN A 30 14.61 11.80 11.13
C GLN A 30 15.65 10.89 10.49
N GLN A 31 16.89 11.37 10.34
CA GLN A 31 18.00 10.54 9.89
C GLN A 31 18.23 9.38 10.86
N ARG A 32 18.30 9.64 12.18
CA ARG A 32 18.40 8.57 13.19
C ARG A 32 17.25 7.56 13.15
N LEU A 33 16.02 7.99 12.89
CA LEU A 33 14.89 7.07 12.73
C LEU A 33 15.14 6.07 11.58
N LEU A 34 15.66 6.54 10.45
CA LEU A 34 15.99 5.68 9.32
C LEU A 34 17.21 4.81 9.58
N ASP A 35 18.21 5.32 10.29
CA ASP A 35 19.47 4.60 10.51
C ASP A 35 19.37 3.59 11.66
N GLU A 36 18.58 3.88 12.70
CA GLU A 36 18.56 3.13 13.96
C GLU A 36 17.25 2.37 14.20
N ALA A 37 16.10 2.94 13.82
CA ALA A 37 14.79 2.31 14.07
C ALA A 37 14.28 1.48 12.89
N LEU A 38 14.33 2.03 11.67
CA LEU A 38 13.85 1.35 10.46
C LEU A 38 14.47 -0.04 10.25
N PRO A 39 15.78 -0.28 10.43
CA PRO A 39 16.36 -1.60 10.18
C PRO A 39 15.77 -2.70 11.07
N ARG A 40 15.27 -2.34 12.27
CA ARG A 40 14.66 -3.27 13.21
C ARG A 40 13.22 -3.60 12.82
N LEU A 41 12.52 -2.67 12.18
CA LEU A 41 11.15 -2.85 11.64
C LEU A 41 11.11 -3.38 10.21
N ARG A 42 12.24 -3.39 9.49
CA ARG A 42 12.28 -3.77 8.08
C ARG A 42 11.83 -5.21 7.90
N PHE A 43 10.97 -5.45 6.91
CA PHE A 43 10.59 -6.79 6.50
C PHE A 43 11.83 -7.50 5.92
N PRO A 44 12.26 -8.63 6.50
CA PRO A 44 13.42 -9.38 6.03
C PRO A 44 13.05 -10.17 4.76
N LEU A 45 13.61 -9.80 3.60
CA LEU A 45 13.26 -10.38 2.29
C LEU A 45 13.50 -11.89 2.22
N ASP A 46 14.50 -12.41 2.93
CA ASP A 46 14.79 -13.85 3.06
C ASP A 46 13.66 -14.62 3.76
N ARG A 47 12.78 -13.93 4.50
CA ARG A 47 11.56 -14.50 5.08
C ARG A 47 10.34 -14.42 4.17
N ALA A 48 10.47 -13.87 2.96
CA ALA A 48 9.33 -13.74 2.06
C ALA A 48 8.66 -15.09 1.75
N ALA A 49 9.42 -16.18 1.66
CA ALA A 49 8.90 -17.52 1.42
C ALA A 49 7.97 -18.06 2.53
N ASP A 50 8.10 -17.56 3.76
CA ASP A 50 7.18 -17.81 4.88
C ASP A 50 7.00 -16.50 5.68
N PRO A 51 6.14 -15.59 5.19
CA PRO A 51 6.06 -14.23 5.71
C PRO A 51 5.55 -14.18 7.17
N ALA A 52 4.90 -15.23 7.66
CA ALA A 52 4.48 -15.34 9.05
C ALA A 52 5.68 -15.31 10.02
N THR A 53 6.83 -15.82 9.58
CA THR A 53 8.07 -15.85 10.39
C THR A 53 8.76 -14.49 10.51
N ALA A 54 8.31 -13.48 9.77
CA ALA A 54 8.85 -12.12 9.87
C ALA A 54 8.37 -11.41 11.14
N PHE A 55 7.27 -11.83 11.76
CA PHE A 55 6.64 -11.17 12.90
C PHE A 55 7.16 -11.70 14.24
N GLY A 56 6.98 -10.92 15.31
CA GLY A 56 7.44 -11.30 16.66
C GLY A 56 6.67 -12.47 17.26
N ARG A 57 5.48 -12.75 16.73
CA ARG A 57 4.64 -13.92 17.03
C ARG A 57 3.82 -14.32 15.80
N PRO A 58 3.27 -15.55 15.74
CA PRO A 58 2.48 -16.00 14.59
C PRO A 58 1.24 -15.12 14.36
N PRO A 59 1.08 -14.49 13.18
CA PRO A 59 -0.12 -13.72 12.85
C PRO A 59 -1.32 -14.62 12.57
N GLN A 60 -2.52 -14.16 12.93
CA GLN A 60 -3.77 -14.81 12.48
C GLN A 60 -4.06 -14.55 10.99
N GLN A 61 -3.66 -13.36 10.51
CA GLN A 61 -3.78 -12.91 9.13
C GLN A 61 -2.58 -12.03 8.78
N ILE A 62 -2.23 -11.97 7.49
CA ILE A 62 -1.20 -11.07 6.98
C ILE A 62 -1.83 -10.05 6.05
N TRP A 63 -1.64 -8.77 6.34
CA TRP A 63 -2.15 -7.65 5.55
C TRP A 63 -1.00 -6.86 4.91
N PHE A 64 -1.19 -6.34 3.71
CA PHE A 64 -0.17 -5.56 2.98
C PHE A 64 -0.75 -4.23 2.47
N GLU A 65 -0.22 -3.11 2.96
CA GLU A 65 -0.45 -1.77 2.38
C GLU A 65 0.70 -1.29 1.48
N VAL A 66 0.34 -0.85 0.26
CA VAL A 66 1.27 -0.25 -0.71
C VAL A 66 1.16 1.28 -0.66
N GLY A 67 2.27 1.95 -0.39
CA GLY A 67 2.36 3.42 -0.39
C GLY A 67 1.60 4.04 0.77
N PHE A 68 1.97 3.70 2.01
CA PHE A 68 1.23 4.17 3.19
C PHE A 68 1.36 5.68 3.48
N GLY A 69 2.30 6.36 2.83
CA GLY A 69 2.53 7.80 2.96
C GLY A 69 2.81 8.24 4.41
N GLY A 70 1.87 9.00 4.99
CA GLY A 70 2.01 9.55 6.35
C GLY A 70 1.89 8.51 7.47
N GLY A 71 1.35 7.33 7.17
CA GLY A 71 1.23 6.20 8.10
C GLY A 71 -0.03 6.22 8.96
N GLU A 72 -0.96 7.16 8.79
CA GLU A 72 -2.19 7.22 9.60
C GLU A 72 -3.06 5.96 9.48
N HIS A 73 -3.22 5.46 8.25
CA HIS A 73 -3.99 4.25 8.00
C HIS A 73 -3.30 3.02 8.62
N VAL A 74 -1.99 2.86 8.44
CA VAL A 74 -1.19 1.79 9.09
C VAL A 74 -1.38 1.78 10.60
N VAL A 75 -1.25 2.94 11.26
CA VAL A 75 -1.42 3.04 12.72
C VAL A 75 -2.84 2.65 13.13
N GLY A 76 -3.85 3.13 12.40
CA GLY A 76 -5.26 2.78 12.66
C GLY A 76 -5.50 1.28 12.56
N GLN A 77 -5.06 0.66 11.46
CA GLN A 77 -5.22 -0.78 11.25
C GLN A 77 -4.45 -1.60 12.28
N HIS A 78 -3.19 -1.26 12.54
CA HIS A 78 -2.35 -1.98 13.49
C HIS A 78 -2.93 -1.95 14.91
N ASN A 79 -3.43 -0.79 15.36
CA ASN A 79 -4.01 -0.65 16.69
C ASN A 79 -5.36 -1.37 16.83
N ALA A 80 -6.18 -1.38 15.77
CA ALA A 80 -7.48 -2.05 15.79
C ALA A 80 -7.39 -3.57 15.61
N HIS A 81 -6.27 -4.07 15.07
CA HIS A 81 -6.06 -5.47 14.73
C HIS A 81 -4.71 -5.99 15.25
N PRO A 82 -4.51 -6.07 16.58
CA PRO A 82 -3.21 -6.39 17.19
C PRO A 82 -2.72 -7.81 16.90
N ASP A 83 -3.58 -8.72 16.43
CA ASP A 83 -3.22 -10.10 16.06
C ASP A 83 -2.91 -10.29 14.55
N VAL A 84 -2.98 -9.20 13.77
CA VAL A 84 -2.70 -9.21 12.33
C VAL A 84 -1.25 -8.79 12.09
N GLY A 85 -0.53 -9.59 11.32
CA GLY A 85 0.78 -9.21 10.79
C GLY A 85 0.61 -8.18 9.68
N TYR A 86 1.04 -6.96 9.91
CA TYR A 86 0.88 -5.85 8.97
C TYR A 86 2.20 -5.54 8.27
N ILE A 87 2.22 -5.63 6.95
CA ILE A 87 3.35 -5.21 6.10
C ILE A 87 2.98 -3.89 5.44
N ALA A 88 3.72 -2.83 5.73
CA ALA A 88 3.48 -1.51 5.16
C ALA A 88 4.68 -1.09 4.28
N SER A 89 4.43 -0.85 2.99
CA SER A 89 5.46 -0.42 2.04
C SER A 89 5.38 1.08 1.76
N GLU A 90 6.53 1.74 1.78
CA GLU A 90 6.70 3.14 1.39
C GLU A 90 8.15 3.41 1.01
N VAL A 91 8.35 4.11 -0.10
CA VAL A 91 9.69 4.44 -0.62
C VAL A 91 10.13 5.86 -0.26
N PHE A 92 9.21 6.65 0.29
CA PHE A 92 9.44 8.04 0.64
C PHE A 92 9.98 8.16 2.07
N ASP A 93 11.24 8.58 2.20
CA ASP A 93 11.95 8.75 3.48
C ASP A 93 11.11 9.54 4.51
N ASN A 94 10.46 10.63 4.07
CA ASN A 94 9.67 11.46 4.97
C ASN A 94 8.39 10.76 5.45
N GLY A 95 7.82 9.85 4.63
CA GLY A 95 6.69 8.99 5.00
C GLY A 95 7.09 7.94 6.03
N LEU A 96 8.19 7.23 5.78
CA LEU A 96 8.80 6.30 6.74
C LEU A 96 9.07 7.00 8.08
N CYS A 97 9.70 8.18 8.07
CA CYS A 97 9.93 8.97 9.28
C CYS A 97 8.63 9.37 10.00
N SER A 98 7.58 9.70 9.24
CA SER A 98 6.27 10.08 9.79
C SER A 98 5.65 8.92 10.56
N LEU A 99 5.69 7.71 10.00
CA LEU A 99 5.21 6.50 10.66
C LEU A 99 6.08 6.13 11.86
N LEU A 100 7.41 6.09 11.71
CA LEU A 100 8.35 5.71 12.79
C LEU A 100 8.20 6.63 14.01
N THR A 101 7.96 7.93 13.81
CA THR A 101 7.73 8.89 14.90
C THR A 101 6.50 8.53 15.76
N ARG A 102 5.55 7.73 15.25
CA ARG A 102 4.37 7.27 16.00
C ARG A 102 4.69 6.16 17.00
N PHE A 103 5.75 5.39 16.75
CA PHE A 103 6.12 4.23 17.58
C PHE A 103 7.42 4.43 18.35
N VAL A 104 8.24 5.39 17.93
CA VAL A 104 9.58 5.62 18.49
C VAL A 104 9.62 6.96 19.24
N PRO A 105 9.68 6.93 20.59
CA PRO A 105 9.86 8.12 21.40
C PRO A 105 11.12 8.91 21.04
N VAL A 106 11.11 10.22 21.34
CA VAL A 106 12.29 11.07 21.14
C VAL A 106 13.43 10.58 22.02
N GLY A 107 14.59 10.31 21.43
CA GLY A 107 15.78 9.87 22.17
C GLY A 107 15.89 8.35 22.35
N GLU A 108 14.91 7.58 21.84
CA GLU A 108 14.90 6.12 21.90
C GLU A 108 14.99 5.49 20.49
N GLU A 109 15.57 6.20 19.52
CA GLU A 109 15.65 5.72 18.14
C GLU A 109 16.37 4.36 18.01
N ALA A 110 17.39 4.11 18.83
CA ALA A 110 18.09 2.83 18.88
C ALA A 110 17.47 1.79 19.84
N THR A 111 16.73 2.21 20.86
CA THR A 111 16.40 1.37 22.03
C THR A 111 14.92 1.07 22.22
N SER A 112 14.04 1.88 21.62
CA SER A 112 12.58 1.70 21.72
C SER A 112 12.16 0.30 21.31
N THR A 113 11.18 -0.26 22.02
CA THR A 113 10.55 -1.51 21.58
C THR A 113 9.74 -1.23 20.33
N ILE A 114 9.94 -2.03 19.28
CA ILE A 114 9.18 -1.94 18.04
C ILE A 114 7.95 -2.84 18.10
N PRO A 115 6.86 -2.51 17.39
CA PRO A 115 5.72 -3.40 17.32
C PRO A 115 6.08 -4.78 16.75
N ASP A 116 5.62 -5.82 17.43
CA ASP A 116 5.86 -7.22 17.07
C ASP A 116 5.16 -7.60 15.76
N MET A 117 3.98 -7.02 15.52
CA MET A 117 3.09 -7.31 14.38
C MET A 117 3.14 -6.28 13.24
N LEU A 118 4.10 -5.36 13.21
CA LEU A 118 4.29 -4.41 12.10
C LEU A 118 5.66 -4.59 11.45
N ARG A 119 5.69 -4.68 10.12
CA ARG A 119 6.92 -4.67 9.32
C ARG A 119 6.85 -3.64 8.21
N LEU A 120 7.98 -3.02 7.91
CA LEU A 120 8.11 -1.98 6.90
C LEU A 120 8.90 -2.47 5.69
N TRP A 121 8.44 -2.15 4.49
CA TRP A 121 9.19 -2.38 3.25
C TRP A 121 9.53 -1.03 2.61
N ASP A 122 10.80 -0.64 2.70
CA ASP A 122 11.32 0.67 2.30
C ASP A 122 11.81 0.74 0.84
N ASP A 123 11.42 -0.24 0.03
CA ASP A 123 11.70 -0.31 -1.41
C ASP A 123 10.40 -0.46 -2.20
N ASP A 124 10.49 -0.55 -3.52
CA ASP A 124 9.39 -0.79 -4.43
C ASP A 124 8.58 -2.02 -3.99
N ALA A 125 7.30 -1.81 -3.68
CA ALA A 125 6.39 -2.87 -3.25
C ALA A 125 6.34 -4.05 -4.23
N ARG A 126 6.58 -3.81 -5.53
CA ARG A 126 6.61 -4.86 -6.56
C ARG A 126 7.71 -5.88 -6.32
N VAL A 127 8.83 -5.49 -5.69
CA VAL A 127 9.90 -6.42 -5.32
C VAL A 127 9.39 -7.42 -4.28
N LEU A 128 8.78 -6.94 -3.20
CA LEU A 128 8.22 -7.81 -2.17
C LEU A 128 7.04 -8.63 -2.69
N LEU A 129 6.14 -8.02 -3.47
CA LEU A 129 5.02 -8.72 -4.11
C LEU A 129 5.46 -9.87 -5.03
N ARG A 130 6.64 -9.77 -5.67
CA ARG A 130 7.22 -10.89 -6.45
C ARG A 130 7.82 -11.98 -5.57
N ALA A 131 8.36 -11.61 -4.41
CA ALA A 131 9.01 -12.55 -3.49
C ALA A 131 8.03 -13.32 -2.61
N LEU A 132 6.87 -12.74 -2.29
CA LEU A 132 5.83 -13.39 -1.50
C LEU A 132 5.25 -14.62 -2.24
N PRO A 133 4.91 -15.73 -1.56
CA PRO A 133 4.22 -16.85 -2.16
C PRO A 133 2.82 -16.50 -2.64
N ASP A 134 2.31 -17.31 -3.54
CA ASP A 134 0.90 -17.28 -3.94
C ASP A 134 0.00 -17.48 -2.71
N ALA A 135 -1.14 -16.78 -2.66
CA ALA A 135 -2.14 -16.91 -1.60
C ALA A 135 -1.59 -16.81 -0.15
N SER A 136 -0.62 -15.91 0.07
CA SER A 136 0.02 -15.68 1.37
C SER A 136 -0.53 -14.49 2.15
N VAL A 137 -1.34 -13.64 1.52
CA VAL A 137 -1.90 -12.41 2.12
C VAL A 137 -3.43 -12.47 2.23
N ASP A 138 -3.97 -11.96 3.32
CA ASP A 138 -5.41 -11.97 3.63
C ASP A 138 -6.10 -10.64 3.27
N ARG A 139 -5.34 -9.54 3.16
CA ARG A 139 -5.88 -8.22 2.79
C ARG A 139 -4.82 -7.31 2.17
N LEU A 140 -5.22 -6.52 1.18
CA LEU A 140 -4.38 -5.52 0.54
C LEU A 140 -4.98 -4.11 0.63
N PHE A 141 -4.12 -3.10 0.63
CA PHE A 141 -4.51 -1.69 0.58
C PHE A 141 -3.67 -0.90 -0.41
N LEU A 142 -4.33 0.00 -1.17
CA LEU A 142 -3.70 1.01 -2.03
C LEU A 142 -4.43 2.34 -1.86
N MET A 143 -3.94 3.20 -0.98
CA MET A 143 -4.67 4.38 -0.50
C MET A 143 -4.10 5.66 -1.14
N PHE A 144 -4.89 6.36 -1.95
CA PHE A 144 -4.54 7.65 -2.57
C PHE A 144 -3.17 7.65 -3.28
N PRO A 145 -2.90 6.68 -4.17
CA PRO A 145 -1.62 6.60 -4.89
C PRO A 145 -1.43 7.80 -5.83
N ASP A 146 -0.18 8.06 -6.23
CA ASP A 146 0.15 9.14 -7.16
C ASP A 146 -0.68 9.04 -8.46
N PRO A 147 -1.46 10.08 -8.81
CA PRO A 147 -2.46 9.97 -9.87
C PRO A 147 -1.88 9.96 -11.29
N TRP A 148 -0.69 10.53 -11.46
CA TRP A 148 -0.02 10.71 -12.75
C TRP A 148 -1.00 11.19 -13.85
N PRO A 149 -1.54 12.42 -13.75
CA PRO A 149 -2.71 12.84 -14.53
C PRO A 149 -2.45 12.94 -16.05
N LYS A 150 -1.19 13.09 -16.46
CA LYS A 150 -0.82 13.15 -17.88
C LYS A 150 -0.87 11.75 -18.50
N ALA A 151 -1.61 11.57 -19.60
CA ALA A 151 -1.78 10.27 -20.29
C ALA A 151 -0.46 9.51 -20.53
N ARG A 152 0.60 10.19 -20.98
CA ARG A 152 1.95 9.60 -21.18
C ARG A 152 2.58 8.98 -19.91
N HIS A 153 2.04 9.28 -18.73
CA HIS A 153 2.49 8.77 -17.44
C HIS A 153 1.58 7.65 -16.90
N ALA A 154 0.52 7.24 -17.62
CA ALA A 154 -0.40 6.18 -17.17
C ALA A 154 0.34 4.89 -16.77
N LYS A 155 1.38 4.51 -17.52
CA LYS A 155 2.27 3.37 -17.19
C LYS A 155 2.96 3.43 -15.82
N ARG A 156 3.00 4.60 -15.17
CA ARG A 156 3.60 4.81 -13.83
C ARG A 156 2.60 4.58 -12.70
N ARG A 157 1.30 4.52 -13.00
CA ARG A 157 0.27 4.29 -12.00
C ARG A 157 0.44 2.87 -11.44
N PHE A 158 0.34 2.74 -10.12
CA PHE A 158 0.44 1.41 -9.50
C PHE A 158 -0.71 0.50 -9.96
N MET A 159 -1.95 1.02 -9.98
CA MET A 159 -3.05 0.37 -10.69
C MET A 159 -2.69 0.30 -12.18
N HIS A 160 -2.30 -0.88 -12.65
CA HIS A 160 -1.81 -1.11 -14.01
C HIS A 160 -2.01 -2.58 -14.33
N PRO A 161 -2.37 -2.99 -15.57
CA PRO A 161 -2.66 -4.39 -15.88
C PRO A 161 -1.57 -5.38 -15.41
N GLU A 162 -0.30 -5.09 -15.67
CA GLU A 162 0.82 -5.94 -15.21
C GLU A 162 0.94 -6.01 -13.68
N ASN A 163 0.71 -4.89 -12.99
CA ASN A 163 0.76 -4.86 -11.53
C ASN A 163 -0.47 -5.55 -10.92
N VAL A 164 -1.64 -5.44 -11.54
CA VAL A 164 -2.86 -6.15 -11.10
C VAL A 164 -2.64 -7.66 -11.22
N SER A 165 -2.06 -8.14 -12.32
CA SER A 165 -1.68 -9.55 -12.46
C SER A 165 -0.67 -10.00 -11.40
N LEU A 166 0.35 -9.16 -11.09
CA LEU A 166 1.31 -9.43 -10.03
C LEU A 166 0.62 -9.49 -8.65
N VAL A 167 -0.20 -8.50 -8.34
CA VAL A 167 -0.93 -8.40 -7.08
C VAL A 167 -1.86 -9.60 -6.93
N ALA A 168 -2.60 -9.99 -7.97
CA ALA A 168 -3.56 -11.10 -7.95
C ALA A 168 -3.01 -12.46 -7.49
N ARG A 169 -1.70 -12.67 -7.60
CA ARG A 169 -1.05 -13.91 -7.16
C ARG A 169 -0.98 -14.01 -5.62
N VAL A 170 -0.74 -12.90 -4.95
CA VAL A 170 -0.38 -12.83 -3.53
C VAL A 170 -1.55 -13.01 -2.56
N PRO A 171 -2.75 -12.41 -2.76
CA PRO A 171 -3.88 -12.61 -1.86
C PRO A 171 -4.50 -14.00 -2.00
N LYS A 172 -5.00 -14.53 -0.90
CA LYS A 172 -5.83 -15.75 -0.88
C LYS A 172 -7.11 -15.55 -1.69
N PRO A 173 -7.70 -16.61 -2.27
CA PRO A 173 -9.07 -16.54 -2.79
C PRO A 173 -10.02 -16.02 -1.70
N GLY A 174 -10.92 -15.09 -2.07
CA GLY A 174 -11.82 -14.39 -1.16
C GLY A 174 -11.19 -13.24 -0.37
N ALA A 175 -9.88 -13.03 -0.43
CA ALA A 175 -9.23 -11.89 0.23
C ALA A 175 -9.61 -10.56 -0.43
N VAL A 176 -9.61 -9.51 0.37
CA VAL A 176 -10.06 -8.17 -0.02
C VAL A 176 -8.87 -7.27 -0.39
N TRP A 177 -8.99 -6.57 -1.50
CA TRP A 177 -8.12 -5.44 -1.85
C TRP A 177 -8.91 -4.13 -1.82
N ARG A 178 -8.58 -3.26 -0.86
CA ARG A 178 -9.17 -1.92 -0.73
C ARG A 178 -8.32 -0.90 -1.49
N VAL A 179 -8.98 -0.10 -2.32
CA VAL A 179 -8.36 0.97 -3.10
C VAL A 179 -9.13 2.26 -2.88
N ALA A 180 -8.45 3.40 -2.78
CA ALA A 180 -9.12 4.69 -2.79
C ALA A 180 -8.36 5.75 -3.58
N SER A 181 -9.11 6.68 -4.16
CA SER A 181 -8.55 7.84 -4.85
C SER A 181 -9.55 8.98 -4.87
N ASP A 182 -9.03 10.20 -4.91
CA ASP A 182 -9.74 11.48 -5.02
C ASP A 182 -9.43 12.22 -6.32
N ASP A 183 -8.60 11.65 -7.20
CA ASP A 183 -8.23 12.24 -8.48
C ASP A 183 -9.10 11.64 -9.60
N PRO A 184 -9.92 12.43 -10.31
CA PRO A 184 -10.82 11.91 -11.34
C PRO A 184 -10.12 11.12 -12.46
N THR A 185 -8.87 11.46 -12.78
CA THR A 185 -8.11 10.72 -13.81
C THR A 185 -7.72 9.34 -13.30
N TYR A 186 -7.31 9.24 -12.04
CA TYR A 186 -6.99 7.94 -11.44
C TYR A 186 -8.24 7.13 -11.13
N GLN A 187 -9.35 7.77 -10.75
CA GLN A 187 -10.63 7.11 -10.50
C GLN A 187 -11.13 6.40 -11.78
N ALA A 188 -11.21 7.12 -12.90
CA ALA A 188 -11.59 6.53 -14.19
C ALA A 188 -10.62 5.41 -14.62
N TRP A 189 -9.32 5.58 -14.33
CA TRP A 189 -8.31 4.58 -14.63
C TRP A 189 -8.45 3.30 -13.81
N VAL A 190 -8.84 3.39 -12.53
CA VAL A 190 -9.13 2.21 -11.70
C VAL A 190 -10.28 1.42 -12.29
N GLU A 191 -11.37 2.08 -12.68
CA GLU A 191 -12.53 1.44 -13.29
C GLU A 191 -12.17 0.74 -14.61
N GLU A 192 -11.43 1.42 -15.50
CA GLU A 192 -11.00 0.87 -16.78
C GLU A 192 -10.12 -0.38 -16.61
N VAL A 193 -9.09 -0.30 -15.76
CA VAL A 193 -8.17 -1.43 -15.52
C VAL A 193 -8.90 -2.60 -14.85
N MET A 194 -9.77 -2.32 -13.87
CA MET A 194 -10.42 -3.36 -13.07
C MET A 194 -11.61 -4.01 -13.78
N ALA A 195 -12.22 -3.35 -14.78
CA ALA A 195 -13.22 -3.97 -15.64
C ALA A 195 -12.62 -4.97 -16.63
N ALA A 196 -11.36 -4.77 -17.04
CA ALA A 196 -10.70 -5.57 -18.07
C ALA A 196 -9.86 -6.76 -17.55
N GLN A 197 -9.89 -7.03 -16.25
CA GLN A 197 -9.07 -8.07 -15.60
C GLN A 197 -9.90 -9.28 -15.14
N PRO A 198 -9.33 -10.50 -15.13
CA PRO A 198 -10.05 -11.72 -14.77
C PRO A 198 -9.88 -12.17 -13.30
N PHE A 199 -9.05 -11.51 -12.50
CA PHE A 199 -8.60 -11.99 -11.19
C PHE A 199 -9.49 -11.59 -10.01
N PHE A 200 -10.13 -10.43 -10.08
CA PHE A 200 -10.92 -9.86 -8.97
C PHE A 200 -12.37 -9.63 -9.38
N GLU A 201 -13.28 -9.83 -8.42
CA GLU A 201 -14.59 -9.21 -8.45
C GLU A 201 -14.43 -7.72 -8.13
N ALA A 202 -14.93 -6.86 -9.02
CA ALA A 202 -14.73 -5.42 -8.96
C ALA A 202 -16.07 -4.67 -9.06
N PRO A 203 -16.85 -4.60 -7.97
CA PRO A 203 -18.05 -3.77 -7.95
C PRO A 203 -17.70 -2.29 -8.09
N PRO A 204 -18.67 -1.45 -8.52
CA PRO A 204 -18.51 0.00 -8.53
C PRO A 204 -18.08 0.58 -7.17
N PRO A 205 -17.39 1.72 -7.15
CA PRO A 205 -16.98 2.35 -5.90
C PRO A 205 -18.17 2.90 -5.12
N VAL A 206 -17.93 3.13 -3.82
CA VAL A 206 -18.80 3.95 -2.97
C VAL A 206 -18.15 5.32 -2.71
N SER A 207 -18.97 6.33 -2.39
CA SER A 207 -18.53 7.69 -2.07
C SER A 207 -18.42 7.95 -0.56
N GLU A 208 -18.87 7.00 0.27
CA GLU A 208 -18.74 7.04 1.72
C GLU A 208 -17.70 6.02 2.19
N ARG A 209 -17.01 6.33 3.29
CA ARG A 209 -16.02 5.41 3.85
C ARG A 209 -16.68 4.08 4.24
N PRO A 210 -16.19 2.94 3.75
CA PRO A 210 -16.63 1.63 4.23
C PRO A 210 -16.29 1.41 5.71
N GLU A 211 -16.91 0.41 6.32
CA GLU A 211 -16.58 0.01 7.69
C GLU A 211 -15.11 -0.43 7.82
N GLY A 212 -14.48 -0.09 8.94
CA GLY A 212 -13.07 -0.39 9.21
C GLY A 212 -12.09 0.36 8.31
N TRP A 213 -12.52 1.50 7.74
CA TRP A 213 -11.67 2.37 6.94
C TRP A 213 -11.07 3.48 7.79
N PHE A 214 -9.75 3.41 8.02
CA PHE A 214 -9.03 4.46 8.74
C PHE A 214 -8.69 5.63 7.80
N PRO A 215 -8.91 6.89 8.22
CA PRO A 215 -8.67 8.03 7.36
C PRO A 215 -7.17 8.27 7.13
N THR A 216 -6.84 8.92 6.02
CA THR A 216 -5.49 9.40 5.74
C THR A 216 -5.44 10.92 5.71
N ARG A 217 -4.24 11.50 5.84
CA ARG A 217 -4.07 12.94 5.60
C ARG A 217 -4.38 13.35 4.15
N TYR A 218 -4.24 12.44 3.18
CA TYR A 218 -4.52 12.72 1.77
C TYR A 218 -6.02 12.81 1.54
N GLU A 219 -6.78 11.90 2.15
CA GLU A 219 -8.24 11.96 2.17
C GLU A 219 -8.75 13.25 2.82
N ALA A 220 -8.22 13.62 3.99
CA ALA A 220 -8.61 14.86 4.66
C ALA A 220 -8.34 16.09 3.78
N LYS A 221 -7.20 16.10 3.07
CA LYS A 221 -6.86 17.15 2.09
C LYS A 221 -7.78 17.13 0.87
N ALA A 222 -8.20 15.95 0.40
CA ALA A 222 -9.15 15.80 -0.70
C ALA A 222 -10.47 16.48 -0.38
N ILE A 223 -11.05 16.10 0.77
CA ILE A 223 -12.33 16.62 1.24
C ILE A 223 -12.25 18.12 1.47
N ALA A 224 -11.18 18.61 2.12
CA ALA A 224 -10.98 20.05 2.33
C ALA A 224 -10.83 20.84 1.01
N ALA A 225 -10.35 20.20 -0.05
CA ALA A 225 -10.25 20.79 -1.38
C ALA A 225 -11.53 20.60 -2.23
N GLY A 226 -12.62 20.07 -1.65
CA GLY A 226 -13.88 19.81 -2.36
C GLY A 226 -13.81 18.66 -3.37
N ARG A 227 -12.79 17.79 -3.28
CA ARG A 227 -12.64 16.61 -4.15
C ARG A 227 -13.28 15.40 -3.47
N GLN A 228 -14.13 14.68 -4.19
CA GLN A 228 -14.84 13.50 -3.70
C GLN A 228 -13.94 12.25 -3.77
N PRO A 229 -13.56 11.65 -2.63
CA PRO A 229 -12.93 10.34 -2.64
C PRO A 229 -13.91 9.26 -3.11
N LEU A 230 -13.39 8.28 -3.83
CA LEU A 230 -14.05 7.04 -4.16
C LEU A 230 -13.30 5.88 -3.50
N TYR A 231 -14.06 4.90 -3.01
CA TYR A 231 -13.57 3.74 -2.28
C TYR A 231 -14.02 2.47 -2.99
N TRP A 232 -13.06 1.65 -3.40
CA TRP A 232 -13.31 0.34 -3.98
C TRP A 232 -12.95 -0.76 -2.99
N THR A 233 -13.77 -1.81 -3.02
CA THR A 233 -13.49 -3.09 -2.34
C THR A 233 -13.53 -4.17 -3.42
N PHE A 234 -12.37 -4.71 -3.75
CA PHE A 234 -12.23 -5.80 -4.70
C PHE A 234 -12.02 -7.12 -3.96
N THR A 235 -12.60 -8.20 -4.47
CA THR A 235 -12.46 -9.53 -3.87
C THR A 235 -11.70 -10.44 -4.81
N ARG A 236 -10.65 -11.10 -4.34
CA ARG A 236 -9.90 -12.08 -5.14
C ARG A 236 -10.80 -13.26 -5.47
N ARG A 237 -10.96 -13.59 -6.76
CA ARG A 237 -11.66 -14.80 -7.21
C ARG A 237 -10.93 -16.08 -6.81
#